data_AF-A0A3S4RKA9-F1
#
_entry.id   AF-A0A3S4RKA9-F1
#
_cell.length_a   1.000
_cell.length_b   1.000
_cell.length_c   1.000
_cell.angle_alpha   90.00
_cell.angle_beta   90.00
_cell.angle_gamma   90.00
#
_symmetry.space_group_name_H-M   'P 1'
#
loop_
_entity.id
_entity.type
_entity.pdbx_description
1 polymer ?
#
loop_
_entity_poly.entity_id
_entity_poly.type
_entity_poly.pdbx_seq_one_letter_code
_entity_poly.pdbx_strand_id
1 'polypeptide(L)'
;MLVIRLAGKWTLKLDRQIGSSGKHGIWAFHCSESTFAPSSNDLRRTAAILPAEPKEGQTVEVSICDTAHSPDGWIAVGSGVAAYEAER
;
A
#
# COMPACT_ATOMS: atom_id res chain seq x y z
N MET A 1 -1.22 12.71 -1.12
CA MET A 1 -1.27 11.38 -0.47
C MET A 1 -2.12 10.39 -1.28
N LEU A 2 -1.65 9.16 -1.51
CA LEU A 2 -2.45 8.11 -2.14
C LEU A 2 -3.23 7.35 -1.05
N VAL A 3 -4.53 7.20 -1.23
CA VAL A 3 -5.43 6.57 -0.26
C VAL A 3 -6.11 5.38 -0.92
N ILE A 4 -5.88 4.18 -0.41
CA ILE A 4 -6.53 2.97 -0.93
C ILE A 4 -7.61 2.51 0.03
N ARG A 5 -8.86 2.51 -0.44
CA ARG A 5 -10.01 2.03 0.32
C ARG A 5 -10.25 0.56 0.01
N LEU A 6 -9.85 -0.33 0.92
CA LEU A 6 -10.10 -1.77 0.79
C LEU A 6 -11.56 -2.08 1.11
N ALA A 7 -12.11 -3.10 0.45
CA ALA A 7 -13.51 -3.51 0.63
C ALA A 7 -13.86 -3.89 2.10
N GLY A 8 -12.87 -4.28 2.90
CA GLY A 8 -13.01 -4.72 4.30
C GLY A 8 -13.02 -3.63 5.37
N LYS A 9 -13.42 -2.38 5.05
CA LYS A 9 -13.37 -1.18 5.93
C LYS A 9 -11.97 -0.69 6.34
N TRP A 10 -10.90 -1.24 5.74
CA TRP A 10 -9.55 -0.75 6.00
C TRP A 10 -9.13 0.24 4.91
N THR A 11 -8.61 1.40 5.31
CA THR A 11 -8.09 2.41 4.40
C THR A 11 -6.59 2.53 4.60
N LEU A 12 -5.82 2.37 3.52
CA LEU A 12 -4.36 2.50 3.53
C LEU A 12 -4.00 3.90 3.05
N LYS A 13 -3.32 4.66 3.91
CA LYS A 13 -2.74 5.95 3.54
C LYS A 13 -1.27 5.77 3.20
N LEU A 14 -0.93 6.09 1.96
CA LEU A 14 0.39 5.97 1.37
C LEU A 14 0.94 7.37 1.14
N ASP A 15 2.06 7.65 1.79
CA ASP A 15 2.70 8.97 1.78
C ASP A 15 3.47 9.18 0.47
N ARG A 16 4.42 8.27 0.21
CA ARG A 16 5.32 8.38 -0.93
C ARG A 16 5.58 7.03 -1.58
N GLN A 17 5.71 7.05 -2.90
CA GLN A 17 6.25 5.93 -3.63
C GLN A 17 7.75 5.85 -3.35
N ILE A 18 8.22 4.68 -2.89
CA ILE A 18 9.66 4.42 -2.64
C ILE A 18 10.31 3.65 -3.79
N GLY A 19 9.51 3.07 -4.67
CA GLY A 19 10.00 2.40 -5.87
C GLY A 19 8.89 1.77 -6.68
N SER A 20 9.26 0.97 -7.66
CA SER A 20 8.35 0.12 -8.42
C SER A 20 9.03 -1.22 -8.68
N SER A 21 8.32 -2.31 -8.44
CA SER A 21 8.77 -3.67 -8.74
C SER A 21 7.91 -4.23 -9.87
N GLY A 22 8.45 -4.15 -11.10
CA GLY A 22 7.74 -4.51 -12.31
C GLY A 22 6.50 -3.64 -12.52
N LYS A 23 5.31 -4.24 -12.45
CA LYS A 23 4.01 -3.55 -12.57
C LYS A 23 3.47 -3.01 -11.25
N HIS A 24 4.08 -3.37 -10.13
CA HIS A 24 3.66 -2.95 -8.79
C HIS A 24 4.41 -1.68 -8.37
N GLY A 25 3.69 -0.65 -7.93
CA GLY A 25 4.26 0.51 -7.28
C GLY A 25 4.51 0.17 -5.82
N ILE A 26 5.73 0.32 -5.33
CA ILE A 26 6.05 0.14 -3.92
C ILE A 26 5.90 1.49 -3.24
N TRP A 27 4.97 1.56 -2.30
CA TRP A 27 4.63 2.75 -1.53
C TRP A 27 5.00 2.56 -0.07
N ALA A 28 5.57 3.60 0.54
CA ALA A 28 5.76 3.64 1.98
C ALA A 28 4.49 4.12 2.66
N PHE A 29 4.15 3.48 3.77
CA PHE A 29 3.06 3.93 4.64
C PHE A 29 3.40 5.26 5.29
N HIS A 30 2.37 6.06 5.55
CA HIS A 30 2.53 7.23 6.40
C HIS A 30 2.84 6.78 7.84
N CYS A 31 4.06 7.06 8.31
CA CYS A 31 4.67 6.54 9.54
C CYS A 31 3.82 6.78 10.81
N SER A 32 2.92 7.76 10.78
CA SER A 32 2.07 8.14 11.92
C SER A 32 0.60 7.69 11.80
N GLU A 33 0.11 7.34 10.61
CA GLU A 33 -1.33 7.06 10.40
C GLU A 33 -1.65 5.65 9.93
N SER A 34 -0.67 4.88 9.46
CA SER A 34 -0.92 3.53 8.97
C SER A 34 0.27 2.63 9.27
N THR A 35 0.11 1.75 10.25
CA THR A 35 1.10 0.70 10.57
C THR A 35 0.41 -0.64 10.40
N PHE A 36 0.96 -1.51 9.54
CA PHE A 36 0.53 -2.90 9.49
C PHE A 36 1.43 -3.74 10.39
N ALA A 37 0.89 -4.16 11.53
CA ALA A 37 1.57 -5.00 12.51
C ALA A 37 0.82 -6.33 12.62
N PRO A 38 1.15 -7.35 11.80
CA PRO A 38 0.58 -8.69 11.96
C PRO A 38 1.01 -9.34 13.28
N SER A 39 2.14 -8.91 13.86
CA SER A 39 2.66 -9.33 15.17
C SER A 39 3.36 -8.16 15.87
N SER A 40 3.43 -8.18 17.21
CA SER A 40 3.95 -7.08 18.04
C SER A 40 5.42 -6.68 17.78
N ASN A 41 6.15 -7.46 16.98
CA ASN A 41 7.57 -7.25 16.66
C ASN A 41 7.84 -7.09 15.15
N ASP A 42 6.80 -7.14 14.31
CA ASP A 42 6.90 -7.18 12.84
C ASP A 42 6.18 -5.95 12.27
N LEU A 43 6.87 -4.81 12.27
CA LEU A 43 6.30 -3.55 11.80
C LEU A 43 6.51 -3.42 10.29
N ARG A 44 5.46 -3.68 9.51
CA ARG A 44 5.53 -3.56 8.05
C ARG A 44 5.12 -2.16 7.62
N ARG A 45 6.02 -1.50 6.90
CA ARG A 45 5.90 -0.09 6.49
C ARG A 45 5.93 0.12 4.98
N THR A 46 5.79 -0.95 4.21
CA THR A 46 5.72 -0.87 2.74
C THR A 46 4.53 -1.65 2.18
N ALA A 47 3.86 -1.09 1.19
CA ALA A 47 2.81 -1.74 0.42
C ALA A 47 3.14 -1.71 -1.08
N ALA A 48 2.97 -2.85 -1.74
CA ALA A 48 2.93 -2.96 -3.19
C ALA A 48 1.49 -2.74 -3.68
N ILE A 49 1.32 -1.79 -4.59
CA ILE A 49 0.05 -1.45 -5.23
C ILE A 49 0.13 -1.79 -6.71
N LEU A 50 -0.89 -2.47 -7.23
CA LEU A 50 -1.01 -2.82 -8.64
C LEU A 50 -2.31 -2.22 -9.21
N PRO A 51 -2.27 -1.47 -10.31
CA PRO A 51 -1.10 -1.00 -11.05
C PRO A 51 -0.26 0.04 -10.27
N ALA A 52 1.02 0.18 -10.63
CA ALA A 52 1.94 1.14 -10.01
C ALA A 52 1.47 2.59 -10.05
N GLU A 53 0.75 2.95 -11.10
CA GLU A 53 0.09 4.25 -11.29
C GLU A 53 -1.42 4.02 -11.30
N PRO A 54 -2.04 3.89 -10.12
CA PRO A 54 -3.47 3.71 -10.07
C PRO A 54 -4.16 5.03 -10.41
N LYS A 55 -5.31 4.97 -11.07
CA LYS A 55 -6.14 6.17 -11.30
C LYS A 55 -7.11 6.36 -10.15
N GLU A 56 -7.54 7.59 -9.91
CA GLU A 56 -8.62 7.85 -8.96
C GLU A 56 -9.89 7.08 -9.36
N GLY A 57 -10.50 6.39 -8.39
CA GLY A 57 -11.66 5.52 -8.61
C GLY A 57 -11.32 4.17 -9.24
N GLN A 58 -10.04 3.89 -9.50
CA GLN A 58 -9.63 2.60 -10.07
C GLN A 58 -9.46 1.54 -8.98
N THR A 59 -9.89 0.32 -9.29
CA THR A 59 -9.60 -0.84 -8.48
C THR A 59 -8.13 -1.19 -8.60
N VAL A 60 -7.45 -1.24 -7.46
CA VAL A 60 -6.06 -1.64 -7.31
C VAL A 60 -5.96 -2.86 -6.42
N GLU A 61 -4.97 -3.70 -6.66
CA GLU A 61 -4.58 -4.76 -5.73
C GLU A 61 -3.52 -4.23 -4.78
N VAL A 62 -3.69 -4.54 -3.49
CA VAL A 62 -2.78 -4.14 -2.44
C VAL A 62 -2.16 -5.36 -1.80
N SER A 63 -0.83 -5.36 -1.72
CA SER A 63 -0.05 -6.35 -0.99
C SER A 63 0.86 -5.64 0.01
N ILE A 64 1.00 -6.15 1.24
CA ILE A 64 1.96 -5.64 2.21
C ILE A 64 3.29 -6.36 2.00
N CYS A 65 4.34 -5.58 1.73
CA CYS A 65 5.69 -6.08 1.65
C CYS A 65 6.33 -5.98 3.03
N ASP A 66 6.93 -7.08 3.48
CA ASP A 66 7.77 -7.09 4.68
C ASP A 66 9.10 -6.37 4.42
N THR A 67 9.78 -6.74 3.34
CA THR A 67 11.01 -6.11 2.85
C THR A 67 10.86 -5.73 1.38
N ALA A 68 11.32 -4.54 1.01
CA ALA A 68 11.27 -4.04 -0.37
C ALA A 68 12.05 -4.93 -1.36
N HIS A 69 12.94 -5.80 -0.87
CA HIS A 69 13.81 -6.67 -1.67
C HIS A 69 13.31 -8.10 -1.88
N SER A 70 12.32 -8.58 -1.12
CA SER A 70 11.90 -10.00 -1.21
C SER A 70 10.40 -10.14 -1.50
N PRO A 71 10.02 -10.49 -2.74
CA PRO A 71 8.62 -10.77 -3.11
C PRO A 71 8.04 -12.03 -2.44
N ASP A 72 8.91 -12.92 -1.93
CA ASP A 72 8.52 -14.19 -1.26
C ASP A 72 7.74 -13.97 0.06
N GLY A 73 7.77 -12.76 0.63
CA GLY A 73 7.09 -12.40 1.88
C GLY A 73 5.89 -11.45 1.73
N TRP A 74 5.41 -11.21 0.50
CA TRP A 74 4.31 -10.27 0.29
C TRP A 74 2.98 -10.88 0.69
N ILE A 75 2.26 -10.20 1.58
CA ILE A 75 0.90 -10.60 1.96
C ILE A 75 -0.09 -9.84 1.11
N ALA A 76 -0.77 -10.56 0.21
CA ALA A 76 -1.91 -9.99 -0.51
C ALA A 76 -3.01 -9.62 0.49
N VAL A 77 -3.29 -8.33 0.63
CA VAL A 77 -4.37 -7.82 1.48
C VAL A 77 -5.71 -7.97 0.77
N GLY A 78 -5.69 -7.75 -0.54
CA GLY A 78 -6.86 -7.80 -1.41
C GLY A 78 -6.95 -6.58 -2.31
N SER A 79 -8.11 -6.38 -2.92
CA SER A 79 -8.37 -5.24 -3.79
C SER A 79 -9.03 -4.08 -3.05
N GLY A 80 -8.68 -2.87 -3.46
CA GLY A 80 -9.25 -1.63 -2.96
C GLY A 80 -9.41 -0.61 -4.07
N VAL A 81 -10.06 0.50 -3.77
CA VAL A 81 -10.23 1.61 -4.71
C VAL A 81 -9.19 2.67 -4.39
N ALA A 82 -8.38 3.07 -5.37
CA ALA A 82 -7.44 4.17 -5.23
C ALA A 82 -8.17 5.51 -5.26
N ALA A 83 -7.83 6.37 -4.30
CA ALA A 83 -8.29 7.74 -4.18
C ALA A 83 -7.07 8.63 -3.96
N TYR A 84 -7.02 9.79 -4.62
CA TYR A 84 -5.93 10.74 -4.43
C TYR A 84 -6.43 11.87 -3.54
N GLU A 85 -5.90 11.95 -2.32
CA GLU A 85 -6.14 13.13 -1.49
C GLU A 85 -4.99 14.11 -1.70
N ALA A 86 -5.31 15.25 -2.30
CA ALA A 86 -4.43 16.41 -2.31
C ALA A 86 -4.41 16.98 -0.88
N GLU A 87 -3.23 17.09 -0.29
CA GLU A 87 -3.04 17.85 0.95
C GLU A 87 -3.52 19.28 0.70
N ARG A 88 -4.59 19.67 1.40
CA ARG A 88 -5.22 20.99 1.29
C ARG A 88 -4.86 21.86 2.48
#